data_AF-A0A4R9VFP8-F1
#
_entry.id   AF-A0A4R9VFP8-F1
#
_cell.length_a   1.000
_cell.length_b   1.000
_cell.length_c   1.000
_cell.angle_alpha   90.00
_cell.angle_beta   90.00
_cell.angle_gamma   90.00
#
_symmetry.space_group_name_H-M   'P 1'
#
loop_
_entity.id
_entity.type
_entity.pdbx_description
1 polymer ?
#
loop_
_entity_poly.entity_id
_entity_poly.type
_entity_poly.pdbx_seq_one_letter_code
_entity_poly.pdbx_strand_id
1 'polypeptide(L)'
;DHENGHPQYRALDMRDRALVRAILVTALRHRMTIAGLLSRRLEKPLPQNATALSHILHVAAAQILFLDIPDSAAVDLAVTHAKSDPRTLRFSGLVNGVLRTLARAKDAELA
;
A
#
# COMPACT_ATOMS: atom_id res chain seq x y z
N ASP A 1 20.26 4.02 6.61
CA ASP A 1 20.06 4.33 8.05
C ASP A 1 19.74 5.83 8.19
N HIS A 2 19.78 6.40 9.40
CA HIS A 2 19.49 7.81 9.63
C HIS A 2 20.51 8.79 9.04
N GLU A 3 21.72 8.31 8.75
CA GLU A 3 22.87 9.14 8.38
C GLU A 3 23.18 9.01 6.88
N ASN A 4 23.06 7.80 6.33
CA ASN A 4 23.39 7.39 4.97
C ASN A 4 22.15 6.98 4.13
N GLY A 5 20.94 7.20 4.63
CA GLY A 5 19.69 6.86 3.92
C GLY A 5 19.38 7.76 2.71
N HIS A 6 18.33 7.38 1.98
CA HIS A 6 17.80 8.15 0.84
C HIS A 6 17.59 9.64 1.22
N PRO A 7 17.98 10.62 0.39
CA PRO A 7 17.91 12.05 0.75
C PRO A 7 16.51 12.49 1.20
N GLN A 8 15.46 12.05 0.51
CA GLN A 8 14.08 12.39 0.89
C GLN A 8 13.68 11.78 2.25
N TYR A 9 14.20 10.60 2.59
CA TYR A 9 13.96 9.99 3.90
C TYR A 9 14.69 10.74 5.02
N ARG A 10 15.91 11.23 4.74
CA ARG A 10 16.68 12.07 5.67
C ARG A 10 16.11 13.49 5.80
N ALA A 11 15.34 13.97 4.83
CA ALA A 11 14.66 15.26 4.94
C ALA A 11 13.45 15.22 5.90
N LEU A 12 12.88 14.04 6.15
CA LEU A 12 11.77 13.85 7.09
C LEU A 12 12.20 14.05 8.54
N ASP A 13 11.28 14.52 9.38
CA ASP A 13 11.48 14.57 10.83
C ASP A 13 11.50 13.16 11.45
N MET A 14 11.78 13.05 12.74
CA MET A 14 11.90 11.73 13.38
C MET A 14 10.57 10.97 13.45
N ARG A 15 9.44 11.68 13.55
CA ARG A 15 8.10 11.10 13.62
C ARG A 15 7.72 10.47 12.28
N ASP A 16 7.91 11.20 11.20
CA ASP A 16 7.63 10.73 9.84
C ASP A 16 8.55 9.56 9.46
N ARG A 17 9.83 9.62 9.86
CA ARG A 17 10.74 8.48 9.67
C ARG A 17 10.30 7.24 10.43
N ALA A 18 9.72 7.39 11.63
CA ALA A 18 9.16 6.29 12.39
C ALA A 18 7.94 5.70 11.69
N LEU A 19 7.04 6.54 11.16
CA LEU A 19 5.89 6.10 10.38
C LEU A 19 6.30 5.34 9.11
N VAL A 20 7.24 5.87 8.33
CA VAL A 20 7.78 5.20 7.13
C VAL A 20 8.32 3.80 7.46
N ARG A 21 9.05 3.68 8.57
CA ARG A 21 9.54 2.37 9.04
C ARG A 21 8.42 1.44 9.47
N ALA A 22 7.44 1.94 10.22
CA ALA A 22 6.29 1.14 10.63
C ALA A 22 5.56 0.57 9.41
N ILE A 23 5.32 1.40 8.40
CA ILE A 23 4.72 0.99 7.12
C ILE A 23 5.59 -0.07 6.43
N LEU A 24 6.88 0.20 6.26
CA LEU A 24 7.78 -0.70 5.54
C LEU A 24 7.90 -2.07 6.23
N VAL A 25 8.15 -2.07 7.54
CA VAL A 25 8.30 -3.30 8.34
C VAL A 25 7.01 -4.11 8.31
N THR A 26 5.85 -3.45 8.43
CA THR A 26 4.54 -4.12 8.41
C THR A 26 4.24 -4.70 7.04
N ALA A 27 4.47 -3.94 5.97
CA ALA A 27 4.29 -4.39 4.59
C ALA A 27 5.15 -5.62 4.26
N LEU A 28 6.40 -5.63 4.71
CA LEU A 28 7.31 -6.77 4.50
C LEU A 28 6.96 -7.97 5.38
N ARG A 29 6.65 -7.75 6.66
CA ARG A 29 6.27 -8.81 7.61
C ARG A 29 5.05 -9.59 7.14
N HIS A 30 4.04 -8.89 6.63
CA HIS A 30 2.78 -9.49 6.19
C HIS A 30 2.72 -9.69 4.67
N ARG A 31 3.88 -9.77 3.99
CA ARG A 31 3.93 -9.79 2.52
C ARG A 31 3.09 -10.90 1.89
N MET A 32 3.19 -12.12 2.42
CA MET A 32 2.45 -13.25 1.87
C MET A 32 0.95 -13.16 2.12
N THR A 33 0.55 -12.71 3.32
CA THR A 33 -0.85 -12.49 3.68
C THR A 33 -1.48 -11.43 2.79
N ILE A 34 -0.82 -10.27 2.65
CA ILE A 34 -1.29 -9.17 1.79
C ILE A 34 -1.40 -9.64 0.34
N ALA A 35 -0.39 -10.34 -0.18
CA ALA A 35 -0.42 -10.85 -1.55
C ALA A 35 -1.60 -11.80 -1.79
N GLY A 36 -1.89 -12.70 -0.85
CA GLY A 36 -3.04 -13.61 -0.93
C GLY A 36 -4.39 -12.90 -0.83
N LEU A 37 -4.50 -11.86 0.00
CA LEU A 37 -5.72 -11.05 0.13
C LEU A 37 -5.99 -10.23 -1.14
N LEU A 38 -4.94 -9.68 -1.74
CA LEU A 38 -5.03 -8.93 -2.99
C LEU A 38 -5.37 -9.85 -4.17
N SER A 39 -4.76 -11.05 -4.25
CA SER A 39 -5.03 -11.98 -5.35
C SER A 39 -6.49 -12.45 -5.38
N ARG A 40 -7.12 -12.67 -4.21
CA ARG A 40 -8.56 -13.00 -4.10
C ARG A 40 -9.49 -11.89 -4.62
N ARG A 41 -9.01 -10.64 -4.68
CA ARG A 41 -9.79 -9.45 -5.07
C ARG A 41 -9.50 -8.98 -6.49
N LEU A 42 -8.57 -9.63 -7.16
CA LEU A 42 -8.19 -9.34 -8.54
C LEU A 42 -8.80 -10.41 -9.45
N GLU A 43 -9.65 -10.01 -10.39
CA GLU A 43 -10.23 -10.93 -11.38
C GLU A 43 -9.14 -11.54 -12.28
N LYS A 44 -8.08 -10.76 -12.55
CA LYS A 44 -6.92 -11.18 -13.33
C LYS A 44 -5.66 -10.78 -12.57
N PRO A 45 -4.60 -11.61 -12.59
CA PRO A 45 -3.33 -11.23 -11.98
C PRO A 45 -2.81 -9.95 -12.61
N LEU A 46 -2.10 -9.14 -11.82
CA LEU A 46 -1.45 -7.94 -12.34
C LEU A 46 -0.41 -8.34 -13.40
N PRO A 47 -0.21 -7.53 -14.46
CA PRO A 47 0.86 -7.75 -15.41
C PRO A 47 2.21 -7.87 -14.69
N GLN A 48 3.09 -8.77 -15.15
CA GLN A 48 4.40 -9.00 -14.50
C GLN A 48 5.26 -7.73 -14.42
N ASN A 49 5.09 -6.81 -15.37
CA ASN A 49 5.79 -5.52 -15.41
C ASN A 49 5.11 -4.40 -14.59
N ALA A 50 3.99 -4.68 -13.92
CA ALA A 50 3.25 -3.70 -13.11
C ALA A 50 3.78 -3.61 -11.67
N THR A 51 5.11 -3.60 -11.49
CA THR A 51 5.76 -3.59 -10.17
C THR A 51 5.37 -2.37 -9.33
N ALA A 52 5.29 -1.18 -9.94
CA ALA A 52 4.86 0.05 -9.25
C ALA A 52 3.44 -0.08 -8.70
N LEU A 53 2.51 -0.61 -9.50
CA LEU A 53 1.12 -0.86 -9.07
C LEU A 53 1.08 -1.88 -7.93
N SER A 54 1.85 -2.96 -8.03
CA SER A 54 1.96 -3.97 -6.99
C SER A 54 2.44 -3.35 -5.67
N HIS A 55 3.46 -2.49 -5.70
CA HIS A 55 3.95 -1.80 -4.51
C HIS A 55 2.92 -0.84 -3.91
N ILE A 56 2.18 -0.08 -4.74
CA ILE A 56 1.11 0.82 -4.28
C ILE A 56 0.04 0.02 -3.52
N LEU A 57 -0.46 -1.05 -4.13
CA LEU A 57 -1.48 -1.91 -3.52
C LEU A 57 -0.98 -2.54 -2.21
N HIS A 58 0.27 -3.01 -2.21
CA HIS A 58 0.86 -3.69 -1.06
C HIS A 58 1.05 -2.75 0.14
N VAL A 59 1.59 -1.56 -0.11
CA VAL A 59 1.80 -0.53 0.92
C VAL A 59 0.46 -0.04 1.48
N ALA A 60 -0.53 0.21 0.62
CA ALA A 60 -1.84 0.67 1.06
C ALA A 60 -2.60 -0.43 1.84
N ALA A 61 -2.52 -1.68 1.38
CA ALA A 61 -3.10 -2.82 2.09
C ALA A 61 -2.47 -3.01 3.48
N ALA A 62 -1.15 -2.82 3.61
CA ALA A 62 -0.50 -2.89 4.92
C ALA A 62 -1.04 -1.83 5.89
N GLN A 63 -1.26 -0.59 5.40
CA GLN A 63 -1.82 0.49 6.19
C GLN A 63 -3.26 0.17 6.65
N ILE A 64 -4.10 -0.30 5.72
CA ILE A 64 -5.50 -0.65 5.99
C ILE A 64 -5.59 -1.81 6.99
N LEU A 65 -4.86 -2.89 6.76
CA LEU A 65 -5.05 -4.14 7.49
C LEU A 65 -4.38 -4.13 8.86
N PHE A 66 -3.18 -3.56 8.98
CA PHE A 66 -2.29 -3.82 10.11
C PHE A 66 -1.82 -2.56 10.85
N LEU A 67 -2.18 -1.36 10.37
CA LEU A 67 -1.82 -0.11 11.03
C LEU A 67 -3.08 0.64 11.47
N ASP A 68 -2.92 1.49 12.47
CA ASP A 68 -3.95 2.43 12.93
C ASP A 68 -3.97 3.68 12.01
N ILE A 69 -4.20 3.44 10.72
CA ILE A 69 -4.33 4.48 9.69
C ILE A 69 -5.77 4.43 9.18
N PRO A 70 -6.48 5.57 9.10
CA PRO A 70 -7.83 5.61 8.56
C PRO A 70 -7.88 5.04 7.13
N ASP A 71 -8.80 4.11 6.88
CA ASP A 71 -8.94 3.44 5.58
C ASP A 71 -9.11 4.44 4.42
N SER A 72 -9.90 5.49 4.64
CA SER A 72 -10.11 6.55 3.64
C SER A 72 -8.83 7.26 3.25
N ALA A 73 -7.93 7.53 4.21
CA ALA A 73 -6.65 8.17 3.96
C ALA A 73 -5.69 7.25 3.21
N ALA A 74 -5.62 5.96 3.59
CA ALA A 74 -4.80 4.98 2.91
C ALA A 74 -5.24 4.76 1.45
N VAL A 75 -6.56 4.70 1.20
CA VAL A 75 -7.11 4.59 -0.16
C VAL A 75 -6.83 5.85 -0.98
N ASP A 76 -7.12 7.04 -0.45
CA ASP A 76 -6.91 8.30 -1.18
C ASP A 76 -5.44 8.51 -1.57
N LEU A 77 -4.52 8.25 -0.64
CA LEU A 77 -3.08 8.34 -0.91
C LEU A 77 -2.64 7.35 -1.99
N ALA A 78 -3.15 6.11 -1.96
CA ALA A 78 -2.83 5.10 -2.97
C ALA A 78 -3.35 5.47 -4.36
N VAL A 79 -4.58 6.01 -4.43
CA VAL A 79 -5.19 6.47 -5.69
C VAL A 79 -4.43 7.69 -6.23
N THR A 80 -4.08 8.63 -5.36
CA THR A 80 -3.28 9.81 -5.72
C THR A 80 -1.90 9.40 -6.24
N HIS A 81 -1.22 8.45 -5.58
CA HIS A 81 0.06 7.91 -6.04
C HIS A 81 -0.08 7.17 -7.37
N ALA A 82 -1.15 6.39 -7.57
CA ALA A 82 -1.40 5.75 -8.85
C ALA A 82 -1.60 6.78 -9.98
N LYS A 83 -2.24 7.92 -9.69
CA LYS A 83 -2.45 9.00 -10.66
C LYS A 83 -1.19 9.81 -10.97
N SER A 84 -0.21 9.87 -10.06
CA SER A 84 1.00 10.68 -10.26
C SER A 84 2.02 10.04 -11.22
N ASP A 85 1.85 8.76 -11.59
CA ASP A 85 2.75 8.05 -12.50
C ASP A 85 1.98 7.57 -13.76
N PRO A 86 2.40 7.96 -14.98
CA PRO A 86 1.77 7.53 -16.23
C PRO A 86 1.63 6.01 -16.38
N ARG A 87 2.54 5.24 -15.77
CA ARG A 87 2.53 3.76 -15.81
C ARG A 87 1.39 3.17 -14.99
N THR A 88 0.95 3.87 -13.94
CA THR A 88 -0.10 3.42 -13.01
C THR A 88 -1.41 4.19 -13.15
N LEU A 89 -1.44 5.32 -13.86
CA LEU A 89 -2.59 6.21 -14.00
C LEU A 89 -3.87 5.47 -14.40
N ARG A 90 -3.78 4.61 -15.43
CA ARG A 90 -4.90 3.81 -15.95
C ARG A 90 -5.47 2.82 -14.93
N PHE A 91 -4.72 2.49 -13.87
CA PHE A 91 -5.12 1.56 -12.82
C PHE A 91 -5.69 2.26 -11.58
N SER A 92 -5.80 3.60 -11.55
CA SER A 92 -6.32 4.34 -10.40
C SER A 92 -7.73 3.88 -9.97
N GLY A 93 -8.61 3.56 -10.92
CA GLY A 93 -9.92 2.97 -10.63
C GLY A 93 -9.84 1.58 -10.01
N LEU A 94 -8.92 0.74 -10.49
CA LEU A 94 -8.64 -0.60 -9.93
C LEU A 94 -8.09 -0.49 -8.50
N VAL A 95 -7.15 0.42 -8.25
CA VAL A 95 -6.60 0.68 -6.91
C VAL A 95 -7.72 1.04 -5.93
N ASN A 96 -8.57 1.99 -6.31
CA ASN A 96 -9.71 2.40 -5.49
C ASN A 96 -10.67 1.22 -5.21
N GLY A 97 -11.06 0.48 -6.25
CA GLY A 97 -12.00 -0.64 -6.12
C GLY A 97 -11.46 -1.75 -5.21
N VAL A 98 -10.23 -2.19 -5.46
CA VAL A 98 -9.59 -3.28 -4.71
C VAL A 98 -9.40 -2.90 -3.24
N LEU A 99 -8.85 -1.71 -2.96
CA LEU A 99 -8.56 -1.31 -1.58
C LEU A 99 -9.83 -1.03 -0.77
N ARG A 100 -10.89 -0.46 -1.37
CA ARG A 100 -12.18 -0.29 -0.68
C ARG A 100 -12.85 -1.62 -0.37
N THR A 101 -12.74 -2.60 -1.26
CA THR A 101 -13.23 -3.96 -1.01
C THR A 101 -12.40 -4.68 0.04
N LEU A 102 -11.09 -4.42 0.11
CA LEU A 102 -10.23 -4.92 1.20
C LEU A 102 -10.61 -4.33 2.55
N ALA A 103 -10.74 -3.00 2.64
CA ALA A 103 -11.11 -2.30 3.87
C ALA A 103 -12.44 -2.81 4.47
N ARG A 104 -13.47 -2.95 3.63
CA ARG A 104 -14.78 -3.48 4.07
C ARG A 104 -14.76 -4.91 4.62
N ALA A 105 -13.77 -5.70 4.22
CA ALA A 105 -13.64 -7.10 4.60
C ALA A 105 -12.55 -7.32 5.65
N LYS A 106 -11.90 -6.25 6.14
CA LYS A 106 -10.76 -6.30 7.07
C LYS A 106 -11.05 -7.16 8.28
N ASP A 107 -12.16 -6.90 8.97
CA ASP A 107 -12.50 -7.59 10.22
C ASP A 107 -12.73 -9.09 10.00
N ALA A 108 -13.34 -9.47 8.88
CA ALA A 108 -13.59 -10.87 8.55
C ALA A 108 -12.32 -11.63 8.12
N GLU A 109 -11.32 -10.94 7.59
CA GLU A 109 -10.08 -11.55 7.10
C GLU A 109 -8.97 -11.62 8.17
N LEU A 110 -9.14 -10.90 9.28
CA LEU A 110 -8.21 -10.84 10.40
C LEU A 110 -8.75 -11.51 11.69
N ALA A 111 -9.99 -11.99 11.66
CA ALA A 111 -10.58 -12.83 12.70
C ALA A 111 -10.03 -14.27 12.64
#